data_AF-A0A835S7R2-F1
#
_entry.id   AF-A0A835S7R2-F1
#
_cell.length_a   1.000
_cell.length_b   1.000
_cell.length_c   1.000
_cell.angle_alpha   90.00
_cell.angle_beta   90.00
_cell.angle_gamma   90.00
#
_symmetry.space_group_name_H-M   'P 1'
#
loop_
_entity.id
_entity.type
_entity.pdbx_description
1 polymer ?
#
loop_
_entity_poly.entity_id
_entity_poly.type
_entity_poly.pdbx_seq_one_letter_code
_entity_poly.pdbx_strand_id
1 'polypeptide(L)'
;MSRSLALTRIARRRQHQQLRDTQPANSRSRSPQLPGATAAAFGVLVVASLVLGAAVAAPLPATAAAAAAAAGGPQCASPCFTVADYWPYKTCRSECAAEICSRGWGAWPSHVQCCADGAAFPDGCSVRPKECWVVESAATRTCIRDDRKCLQGYGVYASEAACCAAGTAFPDGCAPPPPPSAQPCWVVDTYFPARLCRESRTLCAARDSGVQTWDSRAACCAKAGGAFKEGCSAAAPPTPCYTVGEHWPKRTCELSTDIAVCNRGWGVYGTEEVCCSPGVAFPEGCSPPATNTAAPAATAAAAATAKPAATAPAVPLTAATAALPKRAAAAPVTPEK
;
A
#
# COMPACT_ATOMS: atom_id res chain seq x y z
N MET A 1 -37.06 -51.48 -17.44
CA MET A 1 -36.45 -50.16 -17.15
C MET A 1 -34.93 -50.20 -16.88
N SER A 2 -34.29 -51.35 -16.63
CA SER A 2 -32.85 -51.40 -16.24
C SER A 2 -31.81 -51.32 -17.37
N ARG A 3 -32.19 -51.46 -18.65
CA ARG A 3 -31.23 -51.39 -19.78
C ARG A 3 -30.84 -49.98 -20.18
N SER A 4 -31.69 -48.99 -19.92
CA SER A 4 -31.45 -47.60 -20.31
C SER A 4 -30.36 -46.93 -19.45
N LEU A 5 -30.31 -47.26 -18.16
CA LEU A 5 -29.29 -46.76 -17.22
C LEU A 5 -27.87 -47.31 -17.47
N ALA A 6 -27.74 -48.49 -18.08
CA ALA A 6 -26.44 -49.09 -18.38
C ALA A 6 -25.75 -48.39 -19.55
N LEU A 7 -26.51 -47.98 -20.57
CA LEU A 7 -25.99 -47.27 -21.74
C LEU A 7 -25.51 -45.85 -21.41
N THR A 8 -26.19 -45.15 -20.49
CA THR A 8 -25.78 -43.80 -20.07
C THR A 8 -24.44 -43.79 -19.33
N ARG A 9 -24.14 -44.85 -18.55
CA ARG A 9 -22.85 -44.97 -17.84
C ARG A 9 -21.67 -45.22 -18.77
N ILE A 10 -21.88 -45.95 -19.88
CA ILE A 10 -20.82 -46.23 -20.87
C ILE A 10 -20.50 -44.96 -21.69
N ALA A 11 -21.52 -44.19 -22.07
CA ALA A 11 -21.33 -42.92 -22.78
C ALA A 11 -20.53 -41.90 -21.94
N ARG A 12 -20.81 -41.80 -20.62
CA ARG A 12 -20.11 -40.88 -19.71
C ARG A 12 -18.63 -41.23 -19.52
N ARG A 13 -18.26 -42.53 -19.56
CA ARG A 13 -16.86 -42.96 -19.48
C ARG A 13 -16.06 -42.60 -20.74
N ARG A 14 -16.67 -42.68 -21.93
CA ARG A 14 -15.99 -42.29 -23.18
C ARG A 14 -15.68 -40.79 -23.25
N GLN A 15 -16.58 -39.94 -22.75
CA GLN A 15 -16.35 -38.49 -22.72
C GLN A 15 -15.18 -38.09 -21.79
N HIS A 16 -15.03 -38.75 -20.64
CA HIS A 16 -13.91 -38.49 -19.73
C HIS A 16 -12.56 -38.97 -20.27
N GLN A 17 -12.53 -39.98 -21.14
CA GLN A 17 -11.30 -40.47 -21.75
C GLN A 17 -10.79 -39.48 -22.81
N GLN A 18 -11.67 -38.95 -23.67
CA GLN A 18 -11.27 -38.00 -24.71
C GLN A 18 -10.74 -36.65 -24.16
N LEU A 19 -11.21 -36.22 -22.99
CA LEU A 19 -10.71 -35.01 -22.33
C LEU A 19 -9.30 -35.17 -21.72
N ARG A 20 -8.84 -36.41 -21.47
CA ARG A 20 -7.47 -36.66 -20.97
C ARG A 20 -6.43 -36.68 -22.09
N ASP A 21 -6.81 -37.07 -23.30
CA ASP A 21 -5.88 -37.19 -24.42
C ASP A 21 -5.61 -35.85 -25.14
N THR A 22 -6.33 -34.78 -24.78
CA THR A 22 -6.13 -33.43 -25.36
C THR A 22 -5.30 -32.49 -24.49
N GLN A 23 -4.68 -32.97 -23.41
CA GLN A 23 -3.82 -32.13 -22.57
C GLN A 23 -2.41 -32.02 -23.19
N PRO A 24 -1.99 -30.85 -23.72
CA PRO A 24 -0.68 -30.70 -24.33
C PRO A 24 0.42 -30.93 -23.29
N ALA A 25 1.44 -31.67 -23.71
CA ALA A 25 2.58 -32.03 -22.88
C ALA A 25 3.23 -30.79 -22.26
N ASN A 26 3.33 -30.82 -20.94
CA ASN A 26 3.96 -29.80 -20.11
C ASN A 26 5.43 -29.65 -20.51
N SER A 27 5.73 -28.58 -21.25
CA SER A 27 7.08 -28.18 -21.65
C SER A 27 7.90 -27.87 -20.39
N ARG A 28 8.78 -28.80 -20.00
CA ARG A 28 9.80 -28.57 -18.97
C ARG A 28 10.76 -27.49 -19.46
N SER A 29 10.57 -26.25 -18.99
CA SER A 29 11.56 -25.19 -19.09
C SER A 29 12.83 -25.61 -18.34
N ARG A 30 13.87 -25.95 -19.11
CA ARG A 30 15.25 -26.02 -18.62
C ARG A 30 15.74 -24.59 -18.41
N SER A 31 16.01 -24.22 -17.16
CA SER A 31 16.80 -23.03 -16.85
C SER A 31 18.23 -23.21 -17.37
N PRO A 32 18.82 -22.24 -18.08
CA PRO A 32 20.24 -22.28 -18.40
C PRO A 32 21.08 -21.98 -17.14
N GLN A 33 22.02 -22.87 -16.84
CA GLN A 33 23.09 -22.64 -15.87
C GLN A 33 24.07 -21.61 -16.44
N LEU A 34 24.33 -20.54 -15.69
CA LEU A 34 25.43 -19.60 -15.94
C LEU A 34 26.71 -20.14 -15.26
N PRO A 35 27.88 -20.08 -15.94
CA PRO A 35 29.15 -20.50 -15.38
C PRO A 35 29.72 -19.47 -14.40
N GLY A 36 30.44 -19.97 -13.39
CA GLY A 36 30.97 -19.23 -12.26
C GLY A 36 31.95 -18.12 -12.61
N ALA A 37 31.89 -17.05 -11.81
CA ALA A 37 32.90 -16.01 -11.75
C ALA A 37 33.69 -16.16 -10.44
N THR A 38 35.01 -16.20 -10.60
CA THR A 38 36.04 -16.27 -9.58
C THR A 38 36.13 -14.95 -8.79
N ALA A 39 36.19 -15.05 -7.45
CA ALA A 39 36.48 -13.94 -6.57
C ALA A 39 38.00 -13.80 -6.37
N ALA A 40 38.55 -12.63 -6.70
CA ALA A 40 39.90 -12.22 -6.34
C ALA A 40 39.85 -11.04 -5.37
N ALA A 41 40.79 -11.04 -4.43
CA ALA A 41 40.90 -10.20 -3.24
C ALA A 41 41.49 -8.80 -3.50
N PHE A 42 41.10 -7.81 -2.70
CA PHE A 42 41.87 -6.65 -2.19
C PHE A 42 41.08 -6.13 -0.97
N GLY A 43 41.61 -5.67 0.17
CA GLY A 43 42.84 -4.92 0.42
C GLY A 43 42.46 -3.65 1.21
N VAL A 44 42.69 -3.68 2.52
CA VAL A 44 42.57 -2.66 3.60
C VAL A 44 42.79 -1.18 3.21
N LEU A 45 41.99 -0.23 3.75
CA LEU A 45 42.48 0.97 4.47
C LEU A 45 41.40 1.76 5.25
N VAL A 46 41.81 2.31 6.40
CA VAL A 46 41.10 3.13 7.41
C VAL A 46 41.34 4.63 7.15
N VAL A 47 40.35 5.53 7.33
CA VAL A 47 40.53 6.92 7.84
C VAL A 47 39.25 7.44 8.54
N ALA A 48 39.47 8.27 9.56
CA ALA A 48 38.57 8.75 10.62
C ALA A 48 37.89 10.14 10.41
N SER A 49 36.93 10.42 11.32
CA SER A 49 36.53 11.72 11.92
C SER A 49 35.52 12.66 11.20
N LEU A 50 34.34 12.89 11.81
CA LEU A 50 33.93 14.13 12.51
C LEU A 50 32.50 14.01 13.11
N VAL A 51 32.31 14.44 14.36
CA VAL A 51 31.02 14.45 15.10
C VAL A 51 30.66 15.90 15.44
N LEU A 52 29.48 16.37 15.02
CA LEU A 52 28.81 17.57 15.57
C LEU A 52 27.47 17.14 16.20
N GLY A 53 27.19 17.68 17.39
CA GLY A 53 26.20 17.18 18.35
C GLY A 53 24.72 17.44 17.99
N ALA A 54 23.86 16.60 18.57
CA ALA A 54 22.41 16.72 18.50
C ALA A 54 21.81 16.80 19.92
N ALA A 55 20.93 17.79 20.12
CA ALA A 55 20.13 17.98 21.33
C ALA A 55 18.94 17.00 21.33
N VAL A 56 18.68 16.37 22.47
CA VAL A 56 17.58 15.43 22.66
C VAL A 56 16.30 16.20 22.99
N ALA A 57 15.34 16.22 22.06
CA ALA A 57 14.00 16.74 22.29
C ALA A 57 13.08 15.63 22.85
N ALA A 58 12.25 15.99 23.83
CA ALA A 58 11.30 15.09 24.49
C ALA A 58 10.13 14.70 23.55
N PRO A 59 9.55 13.49 23.70
CA PRO A 59 8.46 13.01 22.85
C PRO A 59 7.16 13.79 23.13
N LEU A 60 6.56 14.33 22.07
CA LEU A 60 5.25 15.00 22.10
C LEU A 60 4.09 13.97 22.01
N PRO A 61 2.92 14.28 22.59
CA PRO A 61 1.76 13.38 22.59
C PRO A 61 1.16 13.16 21.20
N ALA A 62 0.72 11.92 20.95
CA ALA A 62 0.28 11.37 19.66
C ALA A 62 -0.89 12.08 18.98
N THR A 63 -1.63 12.95 19.68
CA THR A 63 -2.76 13.70 19.11
C THR A 63 -2.35 14.93 18.31
N ALA A 64 -1.12 15.43 18.45
CA ALA A 64 -0.57 16.54 17.64
C ALA A 64 0.04 16.07 16.31
N ALA A 65 0.42 14.79 16.20
CA ALA A 65 1.09 14.24 15.01
C ALA A 65 0.16 14.14 13.78
N ALA A 66 -1.15 13.98 13.99
CA ALA A 66 -2.12 13.86 12.90
C ALA A 66 -2.36 15.17 12.13
N ALA A 67 -2.16 16.34 12.76
CA ALA A 67 -2.21 17.63 12.09
C ALA A 67 -0.89 18.01 11.40
N ALA A 68 0.24 17.47 11.89
CA ALA A 68 1.58 17.76 11.36
C ALA A 68 1.94 16.95 10.10
N ALA A 69 1.34 15.79 9.85
CA ALA A 69 1.64 15.00 8.65
C ALA A 69 1.01 15.56 7.35
N ALA A 70 -0.06 16.35 7.47
CA ALA A 70 -0.67 17.08 6.33
C ALA A 70 -0.12 18.51 6.18
N ALA A 71 0.53 19.05 7.22
CA ALA A 71 1.27 20.30 7.18
C ALA A 71 2.71 19.95 6.80
N GLY A 72 3.06 20.07 5.51
CA GLY A 72 4.35 19.67 4.94
C GLY A 72 5.53 19.81 5.91
N GLY A 73 6.36 18.76 5.98
CA GLY A 73 7.51 18.67 6.89
C GLY A 73 8.42 19.90 6.88
N PRO A 74 9.37 20.00 7.84
CA PRO A 74 10.17 21.21 8.05
C PRO A 74 10.72 21.75 6.74
N GLN A 75 10.21 22.91 6.31
CA GLN A 75 10.61 23.57 5.07
C GLN A 75 12.00 24.17 5.27
N CYS A 76 13.03 23.49 4.81
CA CYS A 76 14.38 24.05 4.74
C CYS A 76 14.44 25.09 3.61
N ALA A 77 15.32 26.09 3.76
CA ALA A 77 15.47 27.18 2.79
C ALA A 77 15.93 26.71 1.39
N SER A 78 16.50 25.50 1.29
CA SER A 78 16.96 24.92 0.04
C SER A 78 16.80 23.39 0.08
N PRO A 79 15.58 22.87 -0.19
CA PRO A 79 15.36 21.44 -0.24
C PRO A 79 16.04 20.85 -1.48
N CYS A 80 16.53 19.62 -1.35
CA CYS A 80 16.72 18.77 -2.53
C CYS A 80 15.42 18.02 -2.82
N PHE A 81 15.32 17.42 -4.00
CA PHE A 81 14.18 16.60 -4.40
C PHE A 81 14.65 15.17 -4.60
N THR A 82 13.93 14.20 -4.07
CA THR A 82 14.19 12.78 -4.27
C THR A 82 12.94 12.11 -4.81
N VAL A 83 13.10 10.91 -5.40
CA VAL A 83 11.97 10.08 -5.80
C VAL A 83 11.16 9.73 -4.55
N ALA A 84 9.88 10.13 -4.55
CA ALA A 84 8.93 9.78 -3.50
C ALA A 84 8.20 8.49 -3.88
N ASP A 85 7.62 8.49 -5.08
CA ASP A 85 6.92 7.34 -5.65
C ASP A 85 7.56 6.98 -6.99
N TYR A 86 7.87 5.69 -7.18
CA TYR A 86 8.41 5.21 -8.45
C TYR A 86 7.31 4.75 -9.41
N TRP A 87 6.20 4.26 -8.87
CA TRP A 87 5.14 3.63 -9.66
C TRP A 87 3.83 3.48 -8.86
N PRO A 88 2.64 3.71 -9.44
CA PRO A 88 2.36 4.15 -10.83
C PRO A 88 2.59 5.64 -11.04
N TYR A 89 2.55 6.42 -9.96
CA TYR A 89 2.78 7.83 -10.02
C TYR A 89 4.23 8.06 -9.72
N LYS A 90 4.87 8.75 -10.64
CA LYS A 90 6.28 9.08 -10.59
C LYS A 90 6.33 10.46 -9.99
N THR A 91 6.63 10.56 -8.71
CA THR A 91 6.58 11.82 -7.98
C THR A 91 7.92 12.07 -7.32
N CYS A 92 8.25 13.35 -7.17
CA CYS A 92 9.39 13.77 -6.40
C CYS A 92 8.90 14.51 -5.15
N ARG A 93 9.53 14.24 -4.00
CA ARG A 93 9.27 14.98 -2.76
C ARG A 93 10.48 15.83 -2.41
N SER A 94 10.22 16.97 -1.77
CA SER A 94 11.27 17.77 -1.16
C SER A 94 11.82 17.07 0.08
N GLU A 95 13.13 16.98 0.18
CA GLU A 95 13.87 16.47 1.33
C GLU A 95 14.77 17.56 1.89
N CYS A 96 14.88 17.57 3.22
CA CYS A 96 15.67 18.56 3.95
C CYS A 96 16.82 17.94 4.75
N ALA A 97 16.92 16.61 4.78
CA ALA A 97 17.99 15.90 5.44
C ALA A 97 19.30 16.11 4.65
N ALA A 98 20.30 16.74 5.28
CA ALA A 98 21.56 17.07 4.64
C ALA A 98 22.26 15.82 4.08
N GLU A 99 22.16 14.68 4.77
CA GLU A 99 22.78 13.43 4.36
C GLU A 99 22.16 12.86 3.08
N ILE A 100 20.86 13.09 2.86
CA ILE A 100 20.14 12.70 1.63
C ILE A 100 20.57 13.63 0.49
N CYS A 101 20.56 14.94 0.73
CA CYS A 101 20.89 15.93 -0.29
C CYS A 101 22.36 15.90 -0.73
N SER A 102 23.28 15.50 0.17
CA SER A 102 24.71 15.40 -0.12
C SER A 102 25.15 14.06 -0.71
N ARG A 103 24.24 13.09 -0.91
CA ARG A 103 24.58 11.72 -1.33
C ARG A 103 25.15 11.63 -2.76
N GLY A 104 25.02 12.69 -3.56
CA GLY A 104 25.57 12.81 -4.91
C GLY A 104 24.80 12.04 -6.00
N TRP A 105 23.79 11.24 -5.64
CA TRP A 105 22.93 10.50 -6.56
C TRP A 105 21.51 10.35 -6.01
N GLY A 106 20.53 10.35 -6.92
CA GLY A 106 19.10 10.24 -6.58
C GLY A 106 18.54 11.45 -5.83
N ALA A 107 19.23 12.59 -5.88
CA ALA A 107 18.81 13.87 -5.34
C ALA A 107 19.01 14.95 -6.43
N TRP A 108 18.00 15.79 -6.63
CA TRP A 108 17.99 16.85 -7.63
C TRP A 108 17.82 18.21 -6.94
N PRO A 109 18.42 19.29 -7.48
CA PRO A 109 18.33 20.62 -6.87
C PRO A 109 16.95 21.27 -7.04
N SER A 110 16.09 20.74 -7.89
CA SER A 110 14.73 21.22 -8.05
C SER A 110 13.76 20.11 -8.45
N HIS A 111 12.48 20.31 -8.13
CA HIS A 111 11.40 19.42 -8.54
C HIS A 111 11.36 19.24 -10.06
N VAL A 112 11.57 20.33 -10.81
CA VAL A 112 11.57 20.34 -12.28
C VAL A 112 12.67 19.43 -12.83
N GLN A 113 13.88 19.47 -12.25
CA GLN A 113 14.97 18.58 -12.68
C GLN A 113 14.72 17.13 -12.29
N CYS A 114 14.16 16.88 -11.11
CA CYS A 114 13.77 15.53 -10.70
C CYS A 114 12.74 14.93 -11.66
N CYS A 115 11.76 15.74 -12.05
CA CYS A 115 10.64 15.35 -12.90
C CYS A 115 10.90 15.45 -14.41
N ALA A 116 12.09 15.87 -14.84
CA ALA A 116 12.43 15.93 -16.25
C ALA A 116 12.56 14.52 -16.85
N ASP A 117 12.18 14.37 -18.12
CA ASP A 117 12.31 13.13 -18.86
C ASP A 117 13.78 12.66 -18.88
N GLY A 118 14.00 11.39 -18.52
CA GLY A 118 15.33 10.79 -18.43
C GLY A 118 16.12 11.15 -17.16
N ALA A 119 15.57 11.96 -16.24
CA ALA A 119 16.21 12.29 -14.97
C ALA A 119 15.93 11.20 -13.92
N ALA A 120 14.97 11.42 -13.00
CA ALA A 120 14.55 10.39 -12.06
C ALA A 120 13.72 9.29 -12.74
N PHE A 121 13.07 9.66 -13.84
CA PHE A 121 12.06 8.86 -14.52
C PHE A 121 12.24 8.94 -16.04
N PRO A 122 12.12 7.83 -16.78
CA PRO A 122 12.23 7.85 -18.24
C PRO A 122 11.25 8.82 -18.92
N ASP A 123 10.00 8.86 -18.43
CA ASP A 123 8.90 9.65 -19.01
C ASP A 123 8.52 10.86 -18.11
N GLY A 124 9.43 11.28 -17.25
CA GLY A 124 9.19 12.35 -16.28
C GLY A 124 8.23 11.96 -15.15
N CYS A 125 7.88 12.95 -14.33
CA CYS A 125 6.90 12.76 -13.27
C CYS A 125 5.49 12.63 -13.82
N SER A 126 4.65 11.84 -13.15
CA SER A 126 3.22 11.76 -13.42
C SER A 126 2.42 12.35 -12.26
N VAL A 127 1.36 13.07 -12.61
CA VAL A 127 0.46 13.67 -11.62
C VAL A 127 -0.47 12.59 -11.09
N ARG A 128 -0.50 12.41 -9.77
CA ARG A 128 -1.52 11.60 -9.11
C ARG A 128 -2.90 12.22 -9.41
N PRO A 129 -3.78 11.54 -10.15
CA PRO A 129 -5.11 12.06 -10.41
C PRO A 129 -5.86 12.11 -9.08
N LYS A 130 -6.72 13.12 -8.93
CA LYS A 130 -7.56 13.27 -7.73
C LYS A 130 -8.57 12.15 -7.58
N GLU A 131 -8.90 11.50 -8.68
CA GLU A 131 -9.84 10.39 -8.76
C GLU A 131 -9.20 9.27 -9.57
N CYS A 132 -9.42 8.02 -9.20
CA CYS A 132 -8.88 6.89 -9.93
C CYS A 132 -9.94 5.88 -10.29
N TRP A 133 -9.82 5.39 -11.50
CA TRP A 133 -10.65 4.33 -12.05
C TRP A 133 -9.84 3.06 -12.14
N VAL A 134 -10.44 1.95 -11.75
CA VAL A 134 -9.82 0.63 -11.81
C VAL A 134 -10.77 -0.37 -12.42
N VAL A 135 -10.20 -1.44 -12.99
CA VAL A 135 -11.00 -2.59 -13.43
C VAL A 135 -11.71 -3.20 -12.23
N GLU A 136 -13.05 -3.15 -12.23
CA GLU A 136 -13.85 -3.81 -11.22
C GLU A 136 -13.90 -5.31 -11.48
N SER A 137 -14.13 -5.70 -12.74
CA SER A 137 -14.11 -7.09 -13.17
C SER A 137 -13.79 -7.17 -14.66
N ALA A 138 -12.81 -8.03 -14.98
CA ALA A 138 -12.47 -8.36 -16.35
C ALA A 138 -13.62 -9.10 -17.07
N ALA A 139 -14.44 -9.85 -16.33
CA ALA A 139 -15.55 -10.60 -16.90
C ALA A 139 -16.71 -9.70 -17.34
N THR A 140 -16.98 -8.64 -16.59
CA THR A 140 -18.02 -7.66 -16.94
C THR A 140 -17.49 -6.52 -17.80
N ARG A 141 -16.16 -6.42 -17.96
CA ARG A 141 -15.50 -5.29 -18.62
C ARG A 141 -15.97 -3.96 -18.05
N THR A 142 -16.05 -3.86 -16.73
CA THR A 142 -16.46 -2.63 -16.04
C THR A 142 -15.30 -2.01 -15.29
N CYS A 143 -15.29 -0.69 -15.28
CA CYS A 143 -14.42 0.11 -14.45
C CYS A 143 -15.23 0.77 -13.33
N ILE A 144 -14.63 0.96 -12.17
CA ILE A 144 -15.22 1.72 -11.07
C ILE A 144 -14.23 2.75 -10.57
N ARG A 145 -14.76 3.82 -10.00
CA ARG A 145 -13.96 4.72 -9.18
C ARG A 145 -13.60 4.03 -7.86
N ASP A 146 -12.31 3.87 -7.60
CA ASP A 146 -11.80 3.37 -6.31
C ASP A 146 -10.51 4.12 -5.96
N ASP A 147 -10.67 5.24 -5.25
CA ASP A 147 -9.56 6.13 -4.89
C ASP A 147 -8.55 5.44 -3.95
N ARG A 148 -8.94 4.33 -3.29
CA ARG A 148 -8.04 3.51 -2.46
C ARG A 148 -7.06 2.72 -3.32
N LYS A 149 -7.45 2.37 -4.55
CA LYS A 149 -6.64 1.57 -5.48
C LYS A 149 -5.77 2.41 -6.40
N CYS A 150 -5.87 3.75 -6.32
CA CYS A 150 -5.01 4.70 -7.04
C CYS A 150 -3.52 4.31 -7.07
N LEU A 151 -2.95 3.90 -5.92
CA LEU A 151 -1.51 3.62 -5.83
C LEU A 151 -1.14 2.15 -6.00
N GLN A 152 -2.09 1.25 -6.26
CA GLN A 152 -1.74 -0.14 -6.62
C GLN A 152 -1.07 -0.19 -8.00
N GLY A 153 -1.34 0.84 -8.80
CA GLY A 153 -0.72 1.21 -10.05
C GLY A 153 -0.99 0.35 -11.26
N TYR A 154 -1.18 -0.96 -11.11
CA TYR A 154 -1.56 -1.81 -12.24
C TYR A 154 -3.06 -1.70 -12.42
N GLY A 155 -3.49 -1.39 -13.64
CA GLY A 155 -4.90 -1.24 -13.98
C GLY A 155 -5.57 -0.03 -13.34
N VAL A 156 -4.84 1.08 -13.14
CA VAL A 156 -5.36 2.35 -12.64
C VAL A 156 -5.38 3.38 -13.76
N TYR A 157 -6.49 4.12 -13.88
CA TYR A 157 -6.75 5.07 -14.95
C TYR A 157 -7.21 6.41 -14.37
N ALA A 158 -6.84 7.51 -15.04
CA ALA A 158 -7.16 8.86 -14.58
C ALA A 158 -8.64 9.24 -14.74
N SER A 159 -9.40 8.46 -15.51
CA SER A 159 -10.84 8.67 -15.74
C SER A 159 -11.51 7.37 -16.18
N GLU A 160 -12.83 7.33 -16.09
CA GLU A 160 -13.64 6.23 -16.62
C GLU A 160 -13.38 6.04 -18.12
N ALA A 161 -13.36 7.13 -18.88
CA ALA A 161 -13.11 7.10 -20.32
C ALA A 161 -11.74 6.51 -20.66
N ALA A 162 -10.69 6.83 -19.89
CA ALA A 162 -9.36 6.25 -20.08
C ALA A 162 -9.35 4.75 -19.74
N CYS A 163 -10.07 4.34 -18.70
CA CYS A 163 -10.23 2.93 -18.33
C CYS A 163 -11.01 2.15 -19.40
N CYS A 164 -12.06 2.76 -19.95
CA CYS A 164 -12.99 2.14 -20.87
C CYS A 164 -12.62 2.26 -22.35
N ALA A 165 -11.55 2.98 -22.67
CA ALA A 165 -11.04 3.06 -24.04
C ALA A 165 -10.62 1.68 -24.56
N ALA A 166 -10.91 1.40 -25.83
CA ALA A 166 -10.51 0.15 -26.46
C ALA A 166 -8.98 0.02 -26.47
N GLY A 167 -8.48 -1.16 -26.09
CA GLY A 167 -7.05 -1.46 -25.99
C GLY A 167 -6.37 -0.97 -24.71
N THR A 168 -7.09 -0.34 -23.76
CA THR A 168 -6.51 0.04 -22.46
C THR A 168 -6.73 -1.05 -21.41
N ALA A 169 -7.84 -1.01 -20.66
CA ALA A 169 -8.19 -2.07 -19.71
C ALA A 169 -8.74 -3.32 -20.41
N PHE A 170 -9.44 -3.11 -21.52
CA PHE A 170 -10.15 -4.15 -22.26
C PHE A 170 -9.89 -3.99 -23.76
N PRO A 171 -9.69 -5.08 -24.52
CA PRO A 171 -9.48 -5.02 -25.97
C PRO A 171 -10.57 -4.24 -26.71
N ASP A 172 -11.85 -4.50 -26.39
CA ASP A 172 -13.01 -3.89 -27.02
C ASP A 172 -13.61 -2.72 -26.21
N GLY A 173 -12.88 -2.23 -25.20
CA GLY A 173 -13.38 -1.25 -24.24
C GLY A 173 -14.39 -1.82 -23.25
N CYS A 174 -14.97 -0.95 -22.43
CA CYS A 174 -15.94 -1.35 -21.42
C CYS A 174 -17.25 -1.85 -22.03
N ALA A 175 -17.89 -2.81 -21.36
CA ALA A 175 -19.28 -3.12 -21.62
C ALA A 175 -20.19 -2.10 -20.90
N PRO A 176 -21.40 -1.83 -21.42
CA PRO A 176 -22.42 -1.14 -20.64
C PRO A 176 -22.63 -1.88 -19.32
N PRO A 177 -22.64 -1.17 -18.17
CA PRO A 177 -22.82 -1.82 -16.89
C PRO A 177 -24.19 -2.52 -16.87
N PRO A 178 -24.27 -3.78 -16.38
CA PRO A 178 -25.55 -4.42 -16.22
C PRO A 178 -26.42 -3.62 -15.24
N PRO A 179 -27.75 -3.67 -15.38
CA PRO A 179 -28.63 -3.06 -14.38
C PRO A 179 -28.29 -3.64 -12.99
N PRO A 180 -28.15 -2.78 -11.96
CA PRO A 180 -27.72 -3.24 -10.64
C PRO A 180 -28.69 -4.28 -10.09
N SER A 181 -28.15 -5.32 -9.44
CA SER A 181 -28.99 -6.34 -8.81
C SER A 181 -29.90 -5.74 -7.75
N ALA A 182 -31.15 -6.20 -7.72
CA ALA A 182 -32.11 -5.84 -6.68
C ALA A 182 -31.60 -6.24 -5.29
N GLN A 183 -30.93 -7.39 -5.20
CA GLN A 183 -30.30 -7.89 -3.98
C GLN A 183 -28.78 -7.74 -4.07
N PRO A 184 -28.16 -7.09 -3.08
CA PRO A 184 -26.72 -7.01 -3.02
C PRO A 184 -26.11 -8.38 -2.72
N CYS A 185 -24.84 -8.53 -3.04
CA CYS A 185 -24.05 -9.70 -2.67
C CYS A 185 -22.65 -9.26 -2.26
N TRP A 186 -21.90 -10.18 -1.67
CA TRP A 186 -20.55 -9.93 -1.21
C TRP A 186 -19.56 -10.43 -2.25
N VAL A 187 -18.52 -9.64 -2.48
CA VAL A 187 -17.42 -9.93 -3.41
C VAL A 187 -16.09 -9.64 -2.74
N VAL A 188 -15.01 -10.18 -3.29
CA VAL A 188 -13.66 -9.84 -2.82
C VAL A 188 -13.34 -8.38 -3.16
N ASP A 189 -12.92 -7.61 -2.17
CA ASP A 189 -12.51 -6.21 -2.33
C ASP A 189 -10.99 -6.10 -2.50
N THR A 190 -10.26 -6.55 -1.48
CA THR A 190 -8.80 -6.49 -1.38
C THR A 190 -8.28 -7.86 -0.99
N TYR A 191 -7.46 -8.46 -1.85
CA TYR A 191 -7.04 -9.85 -1.70
C TYR A 191 -6.02 -10.06 -0.57
N PHE A 192 -5.07 -9.14 -0.41
CA PHE A 192 -4.00 -9.27 0.57
C PHE A 192 -3.48 -7.91 1.03
N PRO A 193 -3.10 -7.73 2.31
CA PRO A 193 -3.26 -8.58 3.48
C PRO A 193 -4.60 -8.31 4.16
N ALA A 194 -5.27 -7.21 3.79
CA ALA A 194 -6.54 -6.80 4.38
C ALA A 194 -7.61 -7.88 4.19
N ARG A 195 -7.56 -8.71 3.13
CA ARG A 195 -8.49 -9.84 2.90
C ARG A 195 -9.92 -9.42 3.18
N LEU A 196 -10.39 -8.43 2.44
CA LEU A 196 -11.69 -7.81 2.68
C LEU A 196 -12.69 -8.31 1.66
N CYS A 197 -13.92 -8.45 2.12
CA CYS A 197 -15.08 -8.54 1.26
C CYS A 197 -15.85 -7.22 1.33
N ARG A 198 -16.44 -6.82 0.21
CA ARG A 198 -17.35 -5.68 0.13
C ARG A 198 -18.70 -6.11 -0.44
N GLU A 199 -19.71 -5.35 -0.09
CA GLU A 199 -21.01 -5.43 -0.72
C GLU A 199 -20.95 -4.80 -2.13
N SER A 200 -21.53 -5.45 -3.12
CA SER A 200 -21.69 -4.92 -4.48
C SER A 200 -23.12 -5.16 -4.95
N ARG A 201 -23.57 -4.38 -5.94
CA ARG A 201 -24.79 -4.63 -6.71
C ARG A 201 -24.51 -4.87 -8.18
N THR A 202 -23.47 -4.24 -8.71
CA THR A 202 -23.02 -4.35 -10.11
C THR A 202 -22.44 -5.73 -10.39
N LEU A 203 -21.53 -6.20 -9.54
CA LEU A 203 -20.92 -7.54 -9.69
C LEU A 203 -21.91 -8.67 -9.41
N CYS A 204 -22.93 -8.40 -8.61
CA CYS A 204 -24.00 -9.35 -8.31
C CYS A 204 -24.99 -9.50 -9.46
N ALA A 205 -25.19 -8.43 -10.24
CA ALA A 205 -25.94 -8.53 -11.49
C ALA A 205 -25.21 -9.39 -12.53
N ALA A 206 -23.91 -9.62 -12.34
CA ALA A 206 -23.07 -10.40 -13.24
C ALA A 206 -22.62 -11.74 -12.67
N ARG A 207 -23.40 -12.38 -11.79
CA ARG A 207 -23.07 -13.70 -11.22
C ARG A 207 -22.72 -14.76 -12.28
N ASP A 208 -23.39 -14.71 -13.44
CA ASP A 208 -23.15 -15.66 -14.54
C ASP A 208 -21.86 -15.39 -15.32
N SER A 209 -21.18 -14.26 -15.07
CA SER A 209 -19.91 -13.90 -15.73
C SER A 209 -18.68 -14.58 -15.11
N GLY A 210 -18.86 -15.41 -14.09
CA GLY A 210 -17.75 -16.08 -13.37
C GLY A 210 -17.13 -15.24 -12.25
N VAL A 211 -17.75 -14.12 -11.89
CA VAL A 211 -17.39 -13.38 -10.67
C VAL A 211 -17.75 -14.23 -9.45
N GLN A 212 -16.79 -14.43 -8.55
CA GLN A 212 -17.06 -15.11 -7.28
C GLN A 212 -17.86 -14.18 -6.37
N THR A 213 -19.03 -14.66 -5.94
CA THR A 213 -19.93 -13.91 -5.07
C THR A 213 -20.43 -14.78 -3.92
N TRP A 214 -20.80 -14.13 -2.83
CA TRP A 214 -21.36 -14.78 -1.64
C TRP A 214 -22.63 -14.04 -1.20
N ASP A 215 -23.59 -14.75 -0.62
CA ASP A 215 -24.87 -14.15 -0.21
C ASP A 215 -24.74 -13.29 1.06
N SER A 216 -23.63 -13.40 1.81
CA SER A 216 -23.38 -12.61 3.01
C SER A 216 -21.90 -12.36 3.25
N ARG A 217 -21.59 -11.33 4.06
CA ARG A 217 -20.22 -11.05 4.53
C ARG A 217 -19.61 -12.26 5.23
N ALA A 218 -20.40 -12.91 6.09
CA ALA A 218 -19.95 -14.07 6.85
C ALA A 218 -19.56 -15.24 5.94
N ALA A 219 -20.33 -15.49 4.88
CA ALA A 219 -20.01 -16.53 3.90
C ALA A 219 -18.74 -16.16 3.10
N CYS A 220 -18.60 -14.91 2.67
CA CYS A 220 -17.40 -14.44 1.98
C CYS A 220 -16.14 -14.57 2.85
N CYS A 221 -16.28 -14.29 4.15
CA CYS A 221 -15.20 -14.29 5.13
C CYS A 221 -14.99 -15.63 5.86
N ALA A 222 -15.72 -16.68 5.49
CA ALA A 222 -15.60 -17.99 6.12
C ALA A 222 -14.26 -18.64 5.78
N LYS A 223 -13.57 -19.20 6.79
CA LYS A 223 -12.29 -19.92 6.60
C LYS A 223 -12.44 -21.13 5.68
N ALA A 224 -13.59 -21.80 5.75
CA ALA A 224 -13.94 -22.91 4.88
C ALA A 224 -14.96 -22.44 3.84
N GLY A 225 -14.59 -22.49 2.56
CA GLY A 225 -15.48 -22.15 1.44
C GLY A 225 -15.70 -20.65 1.18
N GLY A 226 -15.11 -19.77 1.99
CA GLY A 226 -15.07 -18.33 1.70
C GLY A 226 -13.96 -17.96 0.71
N ALA A 227 -13.80 -16.66 0.48
CA ALA A 227 -12.79 -16.10 -0.43
C ALA A 227 -11.35 -16.34 0.05
N PHE A 228 -11.16 -16.38 1.38
CA PHE A 228 -9.85 -16.43 2.03
C PHE A 228 -9.79 -17.62 2.97
N LYS A 229 -8.78 -18.49 2.80
CA LYS A 229 -8.62 -19.70 3.63
C LYS A 229 -8.43 -19.36 5.11
N GLU A 230 -7.83 -18.22 5.40
CA GLU A 230 -7.59 -17.74 6.77
C GLU A 230 -8.77 -16.90 7.32
N GLY A 231 -9.77 -16.62 6.48
CA GLY A 231 -10.86 -15.67 6.76
C GLY A 231 -10.50 -14.23 6.40
N CYS A 232 -11.48 -13.34 6.51
CA CYS A 232 -11.26 -11.91 6.29
C CYS A 232 -10.52 -11.25 7.47
N SER A 233 -9.82 -10.15 7.20
CA SER A 233 -9.42 -9.26 8.30
C SER A 233 -10.62 -8.45 8.80
N ALA A 234 -10.56 -8.02 10.06
CA ALA A 234 -11.64 -7.27 10.69
C ALA A 234 -11.90 -5.91 10.00
N ALA A 235 -10.83 -5.26 9.56
CA ALA A 235 -10.85 -3.99 8.83
C ALA A 235 -9.64 -3.89 7.89
N ALA A 236 -9.65 -2.91 7.00
CA ALA A 236 -8.43 -2.46 6.35
C ALA A 236 -7.41 -2.01 7.42
N PRO A 237 -6.09 -2.17 7.18
CA PRO A 237 -5.09 -1.60 8.07
C PRO A 237 -5.42 -0.12 8.31
N PRO A 238 -5.48 0.33 9.57
CA PRO A 238 -5.69 1.74 9.84
C PRO A 238 -4.56 2.57 9.22
N THR A 239 -4.85 3.83 8.89
CA THR A 239 -3.81 4.83 8.62
C THR A 239 -3.61 5.62 9.92
N PRO A 240 -2.39 5.71 10.46
CA PRO A 240 -1.13 5.25 9.87
C PRO A 240 -0.91 3.74 10.00
N CYS A 241 -0.07 3.19 9.10
CA CYS A 241 0.32 1.79 9.06
C CYS A 241 1.84 1.67 9.09
N TYR A 242 2.37 0.45 9.23
CA TYR A 242 3.80 0.17 9.11
C TYR A 242 4.11 -0.55 7.81
N THR A 243 5.19 -0.16 7.15
CA THR A 243 5.74 -0.84 5.98
C THR A 243 7.21 -1.14 6.15
N VAL A 244 7.77 -2.01 5.32
CA VAL A 244 9.23 -2.21 5.26
C VAL A 244 9.90 -0.90 4.85
N GLY A 245 10.78 -0.38 5.71
CA GLY A 245 11.64 0.78 5.42
C GLY A 245 12.90 0.31 4.70
N GLU A 246 13.89 -0.15 5.45
CA GLU A 246 15.13 -0.73 4.91
C GLU A 246 15.11 -2.25 4.99
N HIS A 247 15.48 -2.94 3.89
CA HIS A 247 15.47 -4.41 3.86
C HIS A 247 16.69 -5.04 4.53
N TRP A 248 17.90 -4.91 3.96
CA TRP A 248 19.12 -5.49 4.53
C TRP A 248 20.27 -4.46 4.48
N PRO A 249 21.12 -4.33 5.52
CA PRO A 249 21.15 -5.08 6.80
C PRO A 249 20.21 -4.55 7.89
N LYS A 250 19.65 -3.34 7.73
CA LYS A 250 18.96 -2.69 8.85
C LYS A 250 17.60 -3.31 9.18
N ARG A 251 16.90 -3.96 8.24
CA ARG A 251 15.60 -4.64 8.47
C ARG A 251 14.69 -3.77 9.34
N THR A 252 14.30 -2.60 8.86
CA THR A 252 13.46 -1.67 9.62
C THR A 252 12.04 -1.66 9.09
N CYS A 253 11.12 -1.34 9.98
CA CYS A 253 9.76 -0.98 9.62
C CYS A 253 9.57 0.52 9.86
N GLU A 254 8.87 1.17 8.96
CA GLU A 254 8.60 2.61 9.02
C GLU A 254 7.11 2.87 9.08
N LEU A 255 6.73 3.81 9.94
CA LEU A 255 5.36 4.29 10.01
C LEU A 255 5.07 5.12 8.75
N SER A 256 4.09 4.69 7.96
CA SER A 256 3.54 5.45 6.86
C SER A 256 2.18 6.03 7.23
N THR A 257 2.05 7.34 7.05
CA THR A 257 0.76 8.03 7.12
C THR A 257 0.07 8.12 5.76
N ASP A 258 0.69 7.58 4.70
CA ASP A 258 0.08 7.58 3.38
C ASP A 258 -0.98 6.48 3.32
N ILE A 259 -2.25 6.90 3.27
CA ILE A 259 -3.42 6.03 3.13
C ILE A 259 -3.21 4.98 2.04
N ALA A 260 -2.56 5.35 0.96
CA ALA A 260 -2.45 4.49 -0.19
C ALA A 260 -1.23 3.56 -0.14
N VAL A 261 -0.17 3.92 0.61
CA VAL A 261 0.81 2.93 1.08
C VAL A 261 0.09 1.90 1.98
N CYS A 262 -0.75 2.36 2.90
CA CYS A 262 -1.52 1.48 3.80
C CYS A 262 -2.57 0.61 3.10
N ASN A 263 -3.04 1.02 1.91
CA ASN A 263 -4.01 0.28 1.10
C ASN A 263 -3.36 -0.46 -0.09
N ARG A 264 -2.04 -0.39 -0.28
CA ARG A 264 -1.29 -1.15 -1.30
C ARG A 264 -1.50 -2.65 -1.17
N GLY A 265 -1.86 -3.08 0.03
CA GLY A 265 -1.98 -4.47 0.33
C GLY A 265 -0.66 -4.97 0.88
N TRP A 266 0.13 -5.64 0.06
CA TRP A 266 1.31 -6.39 0.52
C TRP A 266 2.35 -5.52 1.24
N GLY A 267 2.95 -6.08 2.30
CA GLY A 267 3.99 -5.41 3.09
C GLY A 267 3.48 -4.30 4.02
N VAL A 268 2.18 -4.26 4.29
CA VAL A 268 1.52 -3.33 5.22
C VAL A 268 1.10 -4.04 6.49
N TYR A 269 1.43 -3.45 7.62
CA TYR A 269 1.19 -4.00 8.94
C TYR A 269 0.45 -2.98 9.82
N GLY A 270 -0.44 -3.46 10.67
CA GLY A 270 -1.21 -2.59 11.56
C GLY A 270 -0.36 -1.96 12.67
N THR A 271 0.72 -2.62 13.06
CA THR A 271 1.66 -2.13 14.09
C THR A 271 3.10 -2.49 13.73
N GLU A 272 4.06 -1.82 14.38
CA GLU A 272 5.48 -2.06 14.20
C GLU A 272 5.86 -3.48 14.62
N GLU A 273 5.29 -3.96 15.73
CA GLU A 273 5.57 -5.27 16.29
C GLU A 273 5.16 -6.38 15.33
N VAL A 274 4.03 -6.23 14.64
CA VAL A 274 3.59 -7.18 13.61
C VAL A 274 4.56 -7.14 12.43
N CYS A 275 4.96 -5.95 11.98
CA CYS A 275 5.93 -5.79 10.89
C CYS A 275 7.28 -6.46 11.23
N CYS A 276 7.77 -6.22 12.44
CA CYS A 276 9.06 -6.69 12.93
C CYS A 276 9.07 -8.12 13.48
N SER A 277 7.93 -8.80 13.51
CA SER A 277 7.85 -10.19 13.96
C SER A 277 8.60 -11.13 13.00
N PRO A 278 9.39 -12.10 13.52
CA PRO A 278 10.08 -13.08 12.68
C PRO A 278 9.13 -13.83 11.74
N GLY A 279 9.53 -13.95 10.47
CA GLY A 279 8.74 -14.62 9.43
C GLY A 279 7.59 -13.78 8.85
N VAL A 280 7.42 -12.52 9.29
CA VAL A 280 6.38 -11.61 8.77
C VAL A 280 6.94 -10.75 7.63
N ALA A 281 7.66 -9.67 7.94
CA ALA A 281 8.34 -8.87 6.93
C ALA A 281 9.77 -9.35 6.64
N PHE A 282 10.41 -9.93 7.65
CA PHE A 282 11.80 -10.38 7.63
C PHE A 282 11.91 -11.78 8.26
N PRO A 283 12.79 -12.67 7.77
CA PRO A 283 12.95 -14.01 8.35
C PRO A 283 13.32 -13.99 9.84
N GLU A 284 14.23 -13.09 10.25
CA GLU A 284 14.70 -13.00 11.64
C GLU A 284 14.06 -11.84 12.44
N GLY A 285 13.09 -11.14 11.84
CA GLY A 285 12.52 -9.91 12.40
C GLY A 285 13.36 -8.66 12.11
N CYS A 286 12.96 -7.53 12.69
CA CYS A 286 13.70 -6.27 12.52
C CYS A 286 15.06 -6.32 13.22
N SER A 287 16.06 -5.63 12.66
CA SER A 287 17.30 -5.45 13.41
C SER A 287 17.04 -4.51 14.59
N PRO A 288 17.68 -4.75 15.76
CA PRO A 288 17.58 -3.80 16.86
C PRO A 288 18.01 -2.42 16.35
N PRO A 289 17.34 -1.34 16.79
CA PRO A 289 17.82 0.00 16.48
C PRO A 289 19.27 0.04 16.92
N ALA A 290 20.16 0.52 16.05
CA ALA A 290 21.57 0.61 16.38
C ALA A 290 21.65 1.32 17.73
N THR A 291 21.97 0.57 18.78
CA THR A 291 22.20 1.16 20.08
C THR A 291 23.37 2.07 19.80
N ASN A 292 23.10 3.37 19.78
CA ASN A 292 24.12 4.38 19.98
C ASN A 292 24.63 4.08 21.38
N THR A 293 25.52 3.08 21.47
CA THR A 293 26.35 2.83 22.63
C THR A 293 27.24 4.06 22.66
N ALA A 294 26.70 5.13 23.24
CA ALA A 294 27.50 6.21 23.73
C ALA A 294 28.55 5.52 24.60
N ALA A 295 29.78 5.52 24.11
CA ALA A 295 30.91 5.04 24.88
C ALA A 295 30.78 5.66 26.28
N PRO A 296 30.90 4.87 27.37
CA PRO A 296 30.77 5.42 28.71
C PRO A 296 31.72 6.61 28.81
N ALA A 297 31.16 7.81 28.91
CA ALA A 297 31.92 9.01 29.15
C ALA A 297 32.65 8.79 30.47
N ALA A 298 33.96 8.64 30.39
CA ALA A 298 34.81 8.60 31.58
C ALA A 298 34.46 9.83 32.41
N THR A 299 33.94 9.58 33.62
CA THR A 299 33.61 10.60 34.62
C THR A 299 34.88 11.33 35.02
N ALA A 300 35.20 12.41 34.31
CA ALA A 300 36.04 13.47 34.83
C ALA A 300 35.15 14.36 35.70
N ALA A 301 35.33 14.23 37.01
CA ALA A 301 34.72 15.07 38.01
C ALA A 301 35.07 16.54 37.79
N ALA A 302 34.05 17.40 37.74
CA ALA A 302 34.19 18.80 38.08
C ALA A 302 32.86 19.31 38.64
N ALA A 303 32.88 19.63 39.94
CA ALA A 303 31.79 20.24 40.66
C ALA A 303 31.41 21.58 40.02
N ALA A 304 30.13 21.75 39.70
CA ALA A 304 29.56 23.06 39.39
C ALA A 304 28.30 23.27 40.23
N THR A 305 28.43 24.26 41.08
CA THR A 305 27.51 24.88 42.04
C THR A 305 26.10 25.05 41.49
N ALA A 306 25.11 24.55 42.22
CA ALA A 306 23.69 24.75 41.93
C ALA A 306 23.28 26.23 42.06
N LYS A 307 22.63 26.76 41.02
CA LYS A 307 21.89 28.03 41.05
C LYS A 307 20.39 27.70 41.15
N PRO A 308 19.63 28.27 42.11
CA PRO A 308 18.23 27.92 42.30
C PRO A 308 17.34 28.46 41.18
N ALA A 309 16.34 27.65 40.82
CA ALA A 309 15.34 27.90 39.80
C ALA A 309 14.29 28.90 40.26
N ALA A 310 13.99 29.87 39.39
CA ALA A 310 12.86 30.79 39.55
C ALA A 310 11.56 30.09 39.16
N THR A 311 10.57 30.20 40.04
CA THR A 311 9.21 29.68 39.91
C THR A 311 8.44 30.44 38.83
N ALA A 312 7.89 29.75 37.84
CA ALA A 312 6.94 30.34 36.88
C ALA A 312 5.49 30.00 37.31
N PRO A 313 4.54 30.96 37.24
CA PRO A 313 3.14 30.75 37.63
C PRO A 313 2.34 30.00 36.54
N ALA A 314 1.42 29.14 37.00
CA ALA A 314 0.46 28.41 36.19
C ALA A 314 -0.63 29.35 35.62
N VAL A 315 -0.94 29.20 34.34
CA VAL A 315 -2.09 29.84 33.68
C VAL A 315 -3.17 28.76 33.44
N PRO A 316 -4.44 29.00 33.80
CA PRO A 316 -5.50 28.02 33.59
C PRO A 316 -5.97 27.95 32.14
N LEU A 317 -6.20 26.74 31.63
CA LEU A 317 -6.89 26.48 30.36
C LEU A 317 -8.40 26.76 30.52
N THR A 318 -8.90 27.76 29.81
CA THR A 318 -10.33 27.94 29.55
C THR A 318 -10.77 27.07 28.36
N ALA A 319 -11.71 26.16 28.61
CA ALA A 319 -12.38 25.35 27.59
C ALA A 319 -13.39 26.20 26.80
N ALA A 320 -13.22 26.27 25.48
CA ALA A 320 -14.21 26.84 24.58
C ALA A 320 -15.01 25.70 23.92
N THR A 321 -16.24 25.49 24.39
CA THR A 321 -17.26 24.68 23.71
C THR A 321 -17.77 25.44 22.48
N ALA A 322 -17.36 25.01 21.28
CA ALA A 322 -17.94 25.46 20.03
C ALA A 322 -19.15 24.55 19.67
N ALA A 323 -20.33 25.15 19.61
CA ALA A 323 -21.57 24.51 19.20
C ALA A 323 -21.59 24.25 17.67
N LEU A 324 -21.96 23.03 17.27
CA LEU A 324 -22.20 22.64 15.89
C LEU A 324 -23.51 23.26 15.36
N PRO A 325 -23.53 23.86 14.15
CA PRO A 325 -24.77 24.34 13.54
C PRO A 325 -25.63 23.18 13.02
N LYS A 326 -26.92 23.28 13.32
CA LYS A 326 -28.00 22.35 12.96
C LYS A 326 -28.19 22.34 11.44
N ARG A 327 -28.03 21.18 10.80
CA ARG A 327 -28.25 20.98 9.36
C ARG A 327 -29.76 21.06 9.05
N ALA A 328 -30.15 21.98 8.16
CA ALA A 328 -31.53 22.09 7.68
C ALA A 328 -31.87 20.91 6.76
N ALA A 329 -33.07 20.35 6.94
CA ALA A 329 -33.62 19.28 6.11
C ALA A 329 -34.04 19.85 4.73
N ALA A 330 -33.58 19.21 3.66
CA ALA A 330 -34.03 19.50 2.30
C ALA A 330 -35.41 18.85 2.06
N ALA A 331 -36.30 19.59 1.40
CA ALA A 331 -37.65 19.18 1.05
C ALA A 331 -37.66 18.09 -0.06
N PRO A 332 -38.70 17.22 -0.10
CA PRO A 332 -38.85 16.19 -1.11
C PRO A 332 -39.24 16.78 -2.47
N VAL A 333 -38.56 16.34 -3.52
CA VAL A 333 -38.90 16.61 -4.92
C VAL A 333 -39.87 15.53 -5.41
N THR A 334 -41.07 15.93 -5.81
CA THR A 334 -42.02 15.07 -6.53
C THR A 334 -41.67 14.99 -8.02
N PRO A 335 -41.77 13.82 -8.67
CA PRO A 335 -41.55 13.68 -10.11
C PRO A 335 -42.79 14.15 -10.88
N GLU A 336 -42.54 14.93 -11.94
CA GLU A 336 -43.53 15.32 -12.95
C GLU A 336 -43.71 14.17 -13.97
N LYS A 337 -44.91 14.06 -14.52
CA LYS A 337 -45.35 13.00 -15.45
C LYS A 337 -44.76 13.14 -16.84
#